data_AF-A0A3P7K5M4-F1
#
_entry.id   AF-A0A3P7K5M4-F1
#
_cell.length_a   1.000
_cell.length_b   1.000
_cell.length_c   1.000
_cell.angle_alpha   90.00
_cell.angle_beta   90.00
_cell.angle_gamma   90.00
#
_symmetry.space_group_name_H-M   'P 1'
#
loop_
_entity.id
_entity.type
_entity.pdbx_description
1 polymer ?
#
loop_
_entity_poly.entity_id
_entity_poly.type
_entity_poly.pdbx_seq_one_letter_code
_entity_poly.pdbx_strand_id
1 'polypeptide(L)'
;MFRVNFLLEEICEDLNPHLAELFSRKWLVGCSAIETICITVQDYYADHRHLRPATRCALLMDLQFRIVGEYLRAIDSRRLTFATYEERAAAGFRMKADSTRLEALFQQLLDTGDINEPFSLVTSLIAACGDVISLRDKSLLTLEVTTFSRKYPNIPLDLLAALLASRDDVSRSEAKSMADDVMSHVQFHPKDRVLDQLFASVVGRSDSTSWKPNLDMMNMLSAFMRRDQPQS
;
A
#
# COMPACT_ATOMS: atom_id res chain seq x y z
N MET A 1 -5.81 -23.73 -7.45
CA MET A 1 -4.84 -23.27 -6.43
C MET A 1 -3.48 -22.97 -7.04
N PHE A 2 -2.78 -23.90 -7.71
CA PHE A 2 -1.48 -23.61 -8.36
C PHE A 2 -1.52 -22.55 -9.49
N ARG A 3 -2.62 -22.43 -10.25
CA ARG A 3 -2.68 -21.58 -11.45
C ARG A 3 -2.76 -20.07 -11.20
N VAL A 4 -3.30 -19.63 -10.05
CA VAL A 4 -3.44 -18.19 -9.75
C VAL A 4 -2.08 -17.58 -9.41
N ASN A 5 -1.20 -18.37 -8.79
CA ASN A 5 0.15 -17.95 -8.46
C ASN A 5 0.97 -17.66 -9.72
N PHE A 6 0.88 -18.51 -10.75
CA PHE A 6 1.58 -18.30 -12.02
C PHE A 6 1.14 -17.03 -12.75
N LEU A 7 -0.18 -16.77 -12.82
CA LEU A 7 -0.68 -15.54 -13.46
C LEU A 7 -0.16 -14.29 -12.77
N LEU A 8 -0.08 -14.34 -11.44
CA LEU A 8 0.37 -13.20 -10.66
C LEU A 8 1.88 -13.03 -10.69
N GLU A 9 2.64 -14.12 -10.76
CA GLU A 9 4.08 -14.09 -11.01
C GLU A 9 4.38 -13.44 -12.35
N GLU A 10 3.68 -13.85 -13.42
CA GLU A 10 3.79 -13.26 -14.76
C GLU A 10 3.51 -11.75 -14.76
N ILE A 11 2.38 -11.31 -14.19
CA ILE A 11 2.07 -9.88 -14.08
C ILE A 11 3.14 -9.16 -13.26
N CYS A 12 3.59 -9.76 -12.15
CA CYS A 12 4.62 -9.15 -11.32
C CYS A 12 5.96 -9.03 -12.04
N GLU A 13 6.33 -9.98 -12.90
CA GLU A 13 7.55 -9.90 -13.71
C GLU A 13 7.52 -8.67 -14.62
N ASP A 14 6.40 -8.41 -15.28
CA ASP A 14 6.22 -7.21 -16.11
C ASP A 14 6.17 -5.91 -15.30
N LEU A 15 5.60 -5.94 -14.09
CA LEU A 15 5.50 -4.77 -13.22
C LEU A 15 6.82 -4.46 -12.49
N ASN A 16 7.68 -5.45 -12.23
CA ASN A 16 8.87 -5.32 -11.39
C ASN A 16 9.80 -4.14 -11.77
N PRO A 17 10.13 -3.90 -13.05
CA PRO A 17 10.98 -2.77 -13.43
C PRO A 17 10.36 -1.43 -13.03
N HIS A 18 9.05 -1.30 -13.17
CA HIS A 18 8.33 -0.07 -12.85
C HIS A 18 8.09 0.09 -11.35
N LEU A 19 7.83 -1.00 -10.63
CA LEU A 19 7.75 -1.03 -9.17
C LEU A 19 9.08 -0.57 -8.55
N ALA A 20 10.21 -1.02 -9.07
CA ALA A 20 11.54 -0.61 -8.58
C ALA A 20 11.81 0.90 -8.75
N GLU A 21 11.11 1.58 -9.67
CA GLU A 21 11.20 3.03 -9.81
C GLU A 21 10.42 3.77 -8.74
N LEU A 22 9.40 3.17 -8.13
CA LEU A 22 8.56 3.84 -7.14
C LEU A 22 9.36 4.27 -5.92
N PHE A 23 9.08 5.48 -5.44
CA PHE A 23 9.79 6.10 -4.32
C PHE A 23 11.33 6.14 -4.49
N SER A 24 11.81 6.22 -5.73
CA SER A 24 13.22 6.45 -6.07
C SER A 24 13.49 7.92 -6.45
N ARG A 25 14.76 8.29 -6.67
CA ARG A 25 15.10 9.62 -7.21
C ARG A 25 14.45 9.88 -8.57
N LYS A 26 14.39 8.85 -9.43
CA LYS A 26 13.75 8.92 -10.75
C LYS A 26 12.24 9.20 -10.62
N TRP A 27 11.61 8.57 -9.64
CA TRP A 27 10.23 8.87 -9.24
C TRP A 27 10.12 10.33 -8.78
N LEU A 28 10.95 10.79 -7.85
CA LEU A 28 10.83 12.16 -7.32
C LEU A 28 10.90 13.26 -8.40
N VAL A 29 11.79 13.12 -9.39
CA VAL A 29 11.94 14.08 -10.50
C VAL A 29 10.91 13.92 -11.62
N GLY A 30 10.10 12.86 -11.57
CA GLY A 30 9.09 12.53 -12.57
C GLY A 30 9.50 11.37 -13.47
N CYS A 31 8.79 10.25 -13.33
CA CYS A 31 8.79 9.12 -14.26
C CYS A 31 7.35 8.67 -14.59
N SER A 32 7.20 7.82 -15.61
CA SER A 32 5.90 7.27 -16.04
C SER A 32 5.58 5.90 -15.42
N ALA A 33 6.23 5.54 -14.30
CA ALA A 33 6.13 4.20 -13.73
C ALA A 33 4.69 3.85 -13.33
N ILE A 34 3.98 4.76 -12.67
CA ILE A 34 2.59 4.52 -12.25
C ILE A 34 1.65 4.43 -13.45
N GLU A 35 1.82 5.29 -14.45
CA GLU A 35 1.04 5.22 -15.69
C GLU A 35 1.22 3.87 -16.38
N THR A 36 2.47 3.38 -16.46
CA THR A 36 2.77 2.08 -17.07
C THR A 36 2.18 0.94 -16.25
N ILE A 37 2.34 0.96 -14.92
CA ILE A 37 1.71 -0.02 -14.01
C ILE A 37 0.20 -0.05 -14.21
N CYS A 38 -0.46 1.10 -14.32
CA CYS A 38 -1.91 1.16 -14.51
C CYS A 38 -2.35 0.52 -15.83
N ILE A 39 -1.64 0.81 -16.92
CA ILE A 39 -1.92 0.23 -18.25
C ILE A 39 -1.74 -1.29 -18.19
N THR A 40 -0.60 -1.77 -17.68
CA THR A 40 -0.32 -3.20 -17.56
C THR A 40 -1.38 -3.92 -16.73
N VAL A 41 -1.77 -3.39 -15.56
CA VAL A 41 -2.84 -3.98 -14.73
C VAL A 41 -4.18 -4.02 -15.47
N GLN A 42 -4.51 -2.96 -16.22
CA GLN A 42 -5.74 -2.89 -17.01
C GLN A 42 -5.77 -3.92 -18.15
N ASP A 43 -4.67 -4.08 -18.87
CA ASP A 43 -4.54 -5.05 -19.97
C ASP A 43 -4.69 -6.48 -19.44
N TYR A 44 -3.96 -6.82 -18.38
CA TYR A 44 -4.09 -8.13 -17.73
C TYR A 44 -5.48 -8.38 -17.16
N TYR A 45 -6.16 -7.35 -16.64
CA TYR A 45 -7.55 -7.49 -16.19
C TYR A 45 -8.48 -7.87 -17.35
N ALA A 46 -8.31 -7.24 -18.51
CA ALA A 46 -9.10 -7.52 -19.70
C ALA A 46 -8.85 -8.94 -20.21
N ASP A 47 -7.60 -9.37 -20.30
CA ASP A 47 -7.20 -10.70 -20.76
C ASP A 47 -7.73 -11.80 -19.83
N HIS A 48 -7.77 -11.53 -18.52
CA HIS A 48 -8.22 -12.46 -17.50
C HIS A 48 -9.74 -12.50 -17.29
N ARG A 49 -10.56 -11.80 -18.10
CA ARG A 49 -12.04 -11.78 -17.94
C ARG A 49 -12.72 -13.15 -17.96
N HIS A 50 -12.07 -14.16 -18.54
CA HIS A 50 -12.57 -15.53 -18.58
C HIS A 50 -12.41 -16.29 -17.24
N LEU A 51 -11.65 -15.74 -16.28
CA LEU A 51 -11.47 -16.31 -14.95
C LEU A 51 -12.70 -16.06 -14.06
N ARG A 52 -12.84 -16.89 -13.01
CA ARG A 52 -13.90 -16.70 -12.02
C ARG A 52 -13.78 -15.33 -11.34
N PRO A 53 -14.89 -14.62 -11.07
CA PRO A 53 -14.88 -13.32 -10.38
C PRO A 53 -14.02 -13.30 -9.11
N ALA A 54 -14.21 -14.26 -8.20
CA ALA A 54 -13.39 -14.40 -7.00
C ALA A 54 -11.88 -14.54 -7.25
N THR A 55 -11.48 -15.17 -8.34
CA THR A 55 -10.06 -15.28 -8.72
C THR A 55 -9.51 -13.93 -9.18
N ARG A 56 -10.29 -13.18 -9.94
CA ARG A 56 -9.90 -11.84 -10.39
C ARG A 56 -9.87 -10.84 -9.24
N CYS A 57 -10.84 -10.92 -8.32
CA CYS A 57 -10.86 -10.11 -7.11
C CYS A 57 -9.60 -10.34 -6.26
N ALA A 58 -9.25 -11.61 -6.01
CA ALA A 58 -8.03 -11.96 -5.29
C ALA A 58 -6.76 -11.44 -6.00
N LEU A 59 -6.70 -11.58 -7.33
CA LEU A 59 -5.59 -11.06 -8.15
C LEU A 59 -5.46 -9.54 -8.01
N LEU A 60 -6.56 -8.79 -8.10
CA LEU A 60 -6.55 -7.33 -7.93
C LEU A 60 -6.15 -6.91 -6.52
N MET A 61 -6.61 -7.62 -5.47
CA MET A 61 -6.22 -7.35 -4.09
C MET A 61 -4.71 -7.50 -3.92
N ASP A 62 -4.16 -8.59 -4.44
CA ASP A 62 -2.75 -8.88 -4.38
C ASP A 62 -1.90 -7.86 -5.17
N LEU A 63 -2.36 -7.45 -6.36
CA LEU A 63 -1.69 -6.42 -7.17
C LEU A 63 -1.66 -5.06 -6.45
N GLN A 64 -2.78 -4.66 -5.84
CA GLN A 64 -2.85 -3.45 -5.04
C GLN A 64 -1.87 -3.52 -3.85
N PHE A 65 -1.80 -4.66 -3.16
CA PHE A 65 -0.85 -4.88 -2.07
C PHE A 65 0.58 -4.81 -2.55
N ARG A 66 0.87 -5.35 -3.74
CA ARG A 66 2.22 -5.29 -4.32
C ARG A 66 2.66 -3.87 -4.59
N ILE A 67 1.77 -3.05 -5.17
CA ILE A 67 2.04 -1.65 -5.52
C ILE A 67 2.19 -0.80 -4.25
N VAL A 68 1.20 -0.83 -3.34
CA VAL A 68 1.24 -0.05 -2.09
C VAL A 68 2.41 -0.52 -1.21
N GLY A 69 2.62 -1.83 -1.12
CA GLY A 69 3.72 -2.42 -0.37
C GLY A 69 5.09 -2.00 -0.89
N GLU A 70 5.24 -1.61 -2.15
CA GLU A 70 6.52 -1.11 -2.67
C GLU A 70 6.86 0.28 -2.12
N TYR A 71 5.87 1.18 -2.00
CA TYR A 71 6.08 2.45 -1.30
C TYR A 71 6.47 2.21 0.17
N LEU A 72 5.74 1.33 0.86
CA LEU A 72 5.99 1.04 2.26
C LEU A 72 7.37 0.41 2.48
N ARG A 73 7.79 -0.55 1.64
CA ARG A 73 9.13 -1.12 1.69
C ARG A 73 10.21 -0.09 1.41
N ALA A 74 9.99 0.81 0.45
CA ALA A 74 10.95 1.87 0.14
C ALA A 74 11.10 2.88 1.30
N ILE A 75 10.01 3.18 2.01
CA ILE A 75 10.02 4.01 3.22
C ILE A 75 10.75 3.27 4.35
N ASP A 76 10.41 2.00 4.60
CA ASP A 76 11.01 1.17 5.64
C ASP A 76 12.54 1.05 5.45
N SER A 77 12.96 0.79 4.20
CA SER A 77 14.37 0.71 3.82
C SER A 77 15.04 2.08 3.68
N ARG A 78 14.30 3.17 3.87
CA ARG A 78 14.77 4.56 3.73
C ARG A 78 15.46 4.84 2.40
N ARG A 79 14.85 4.35 1.32
CA ARG A 79 15.33 4.54 -0.06
C ARG A 79 15.52 6.01 -0.40
N LEU A 80 14.66 6.87 0.16
CA LEU A 80 14.79 8.32 0.14
C LEU A 80 14.64 8.89 1.54
N THR A 81 15.40 9.95 1.81
CA THR A 81 15.10 10.93 2.85
C THR A 81 15.10 12.31 2.20
N PHE A 82 14.37 13.25 2.81
CA PHE A 82 14.12 14.57 2.23
C PHE A 82 14.68 15.64 3.17
N ALA A 83 15.65 16.40 2.65
CA ALA A 83 16.41 17.38 3.40
C ALA A 83 15.65 18.70 3.55
N THR A 84 14.89 19.08 2.51
CA THR A 84 14.19 20.36 2.46
C THR A 84 12.68 20.18 2.49
N TYR A 85 11.97 21.26 2.83
CA TYR A 85 10.51 21.25 2.73
C TYR A 85 10.05 21.10 1.28
N GLU A 86 10.76 21.69 0.31
CA GLU A 86 10.43 21.63 -1.11
C GLU A 86 10.48 20.19 -1.63
N GLU A 87 11.50 19.42 -1.23
CA GLU A 87 11.59 17.99 -1.53
C GLU A 87 10.45 17.20 -0.89
N ARG A 88 10.14 17.46 0.39
CA ARG A 88 9.02 16.84 1.10
C ARG A 88 7.68 17.15 0.44
N ALA A 89 7.46 18.40 0.03
CA ALA A 89 6.25 18.85 -0.65
C ALA A 89 6.11 18.21 -2.04
N ALA A 90 7.19 18.12 -2.80
CA ALA A 90 7.20 17.44 -4.10
C ALA A 90 6.88 15.94 -3.94
N ALA A 91 7.48 15.27 -2.95
CA ALA A 91 7.18 13.88 -2.65
C ALA A 91 5.72 13.67 -2.25
N GLY A 92 5.18 14.47 -1.33
CA GLY A 92 3.78 14.39 -0.92
C GLY A 92 2.80 14.64 -2.07
N PHE A 93 3.05 15.66 -2.89
CA PHE A 93 2.24 15.92 -4.10
C PHE A 93 2.21 14.72 -5.04
N ARG A 94 3.38 14.11 -5.28
CA ARG A 94 3.48 12.97 -6.20
C ARG A 94 2.84 11.70 -5.63
N MET A 95 3.04 11.41 -4.34
CA MET A 95 2.35 10.30 -3.66
C MET A 95 0.83 10.43 -3.72
N LYS A 96 0.31 11.66 -3.55
CA LYS A 96 -1.12 11.93 -3.68
C LYS A 96 -1.62 11.70 -5.11
N ALA A 97 -0.90 12.20 -6.11
CA ALA A 97 -1.24 11.98 -7.52
C ALA A 97 -1.23 10.48 -7.89
N ASP A 98 -0.21 9.75 -7.45
CA ASP A 98 -0.09 8.30 -7.66
C ASP A 98 -1.25 7.54 -7.00
N SER A 99 -1.57 7.87 -5.74
CA SER A 99 -2.70 7.31 -5.00
C SER A 99 -4.02 7.53 -5.73
N THR A 100 -4.31 8.76 -6.17
CA THR A 100 -5.55 9.09 -6.88
C THR A 100 -5.66 8.31 -8.20
N ARG A 101 -4.56 8.15 -8.93
CA ARG A 101 -4.56 7.41 -10.19
C ARG A 101 -4.80 5.91 -9.98
N LEU A 102 -4.16 5.32 -8.96
CA LEU A 102 -4.36 3.92 -8.61
C LEU A 102 -5.79 3.68 -8.12
N GLU A 103 -6.32 4.56 -7.28
CA GLU A 103 -7.70 4.49 -6.80
C GLU A 103 -8.70 4.54 -7.96
N ALA A 104 -8.51 5.48 -8.90
CA ALA A 104 -9.34 5.58 -10.10
C ALA A 104 -9.27 4.31 -10.97
N LEU A 105 -8.08 3.73 -11.14
CA LEU A 105 -7.91 2.46 -11.86
C LEU A 105 -8.71 1.35 -11.18
N PHE A 106 -8.46 1.06 -9.91
CA PHE A 106 -9.12 -0.07 -9.24
C PHE A 106 -10.63 0.15 -9.17
N GLN A 107 -11.11 1.37 -8.92
CA GLN A 107 -12.54 1.68 -8.95
C GLN A 107 -13.13 1.42 -10.35
N GLN A 108 -12.47 1.87 -11.42
CA GLN A 108 -12.92 1.61 -12.79
C GLN A 108 -13.03 0.11 -13.08
N LEU A 109 -12.08 -0.71 -12.61
CA LEU A 109 -12.11 -2.16 -12.80
C LEU A 109 -13.28 -2.80 -12.03
N LEU A 110 -13.54 -2.35 -10.80
CA LEU A 110 -14.67 -2.84 -9.99
C LEU A 110 -16.03 -2.41 -10.58
N ASP A 111 -16.13 -1.20 -11.12
CA ASP A 111 -17.34 -0.64 -11.72
C ASP A 111 -17.79 -1.39 -12.99
N THR A 112 -16.96 -2.29 -13.53
CA THR A 112 -17.37 -3.20 -14.62
C THR A 112 -18.48 -4.17 -14.20
N GLY A 113 -18.70 -4.37 -12.89
CA GLY A 113 -19.80 -5.16 -12.33
C GLY A 113 -19.64 -6.67 -12.50
N ASP A 114 -18.50 -7.13 -13.00
CA ASP A 114 -18.21 -8.55 -13.22
C ASP A 114 -17.44 -9.19 -12.04
N ILE A 115 -17.10 -8.38 -11.02
CA ILE A 115 -16.60 -8.77 -9.70
C ILE A 115 -17.60 -8.28 -8.66
N ASN A 116 -18.18 -9.20 -7.89
CA ASN A 116 -19.13 -8.87 -6.81
C ASN A 116 -18.56 -9.23 -5.43
N GLU A 117 -17.34 -9.77 -5.40
CA GLU A 117 -16.65 -10.11 -4.18
C GLU A 117 -16.22 -8.85 -3.41
N PRO A 118 -16.22 -8.88 -2.06
CA PRO A 118 -15.76 -7.76 -1.25
C PRO A 118 -14.34 -7.32 -1.63
N PHE A 119 -14.16 -6.03 -1.89
CA PHE A 119 -12.87 -5.45 -2.24
C PHE A 119 -12.62 -4.21 -1.40
N SER A 120 -11.46 -4.12 -0.76
CA SER A 120 -11.08 -2.98 0.08
C SER A 120 -9.92 -2.23 -0.57
N LEU A 121 -10.16 -0.96 -0.92
CA LEU A 121 -9.13 -0.09 -1.45
C LEU A 121 -8.17 0.33 -0.33
N VAL A 122 -6.87 0.15 -0.56
CA VAL A 122 -5.78 0.53 0.34
C VAL A 122 -4.82 1.54 -0.29
N THR A 123 -5.05 1.98 -1.53
CA THR A 123 -4.23 2.98 -2.25
C THR A 123 -4.08 4.29 -1.50
N SER A 124 -5.13 4.72 -0.78
CA SER A 124 -5.14 5.96 0.01
C SER A 124 -4.08 6.01 1.12
N LEU A 125 -3.49 4.87 1.49
CA LEU A 125 -2.34 4.80 2.39
C LEU A 125 -1.12 5.53 1.81
N ILE A 126 -0.92 5.49 0.48
CA ILE A 126 0.18 6.18 -0.20
C ILE A 126 0.04 7.70 0.02
N ALA A 127 -1.14 8.26 -0.25
CA ALA A 127 -1.40 9.68 -0.04
C ALA A 127 -1.19 10.08 1.43
N ALA A 128 -1.65 9.27 2.37
CA ALA A 128 -1.52 9.56 3.80
C ALA A 128 -0.05 9.54 4.29
N CYS A 129 0.78 8.64 3.75
CA CYS A 129 2.23 8.71 3.98
C CYS A 129 2.81 10.01 3.41
N GLY A 130 2.34 10.43 2.23
CA GLY A 130 2.70 11.71 1.62
C GLY A 130 2.33 12.92 2.48
N ASP A 131 1.17 12.91 3.13
CA ASP A 131 0.71 13.98 4.03
C ASP A 131 1.64 14.10 5.25
N VAL A 132 2.04 12.98 5.88
CA VAL A 132 3.02 12.96 6.99
C VAL A 132 4.39 13.50 6.55
N ILE A 133 4.89 13.06 5.40
CA ILE A 133 6.20 13.50 4.87
C ILE A 133 6.17 15.00 4.57
N SER A 134 5.12 15.45 3.86
CA SER A 134 5.00 16.83 3.38
C SER A 134 4.51 17.84 4.41
N LEU A 135 4.11 17.39 5.60
CA LEU A 135 3.61 18.26 6.66
C LEU A 135 4.62 19.39 6.95
N ARG A 136 4.19 20.64 6.76
CA ARG A 136 5.08 21.80 6.88
C ARG A 136 5.48 22.05 8.33
N ASP A 137 4.51 22.07 9.23
CA ASP A 137 4.70 22.37 10.64
C ASP A 137 5.07 21.10 11.42
N LYS A 138 6.33 21.03 11.86
CA LYS A 138 6.86 19.91 12.66
C LYS A 138 6.11 19.76 14.00
N SER A 139 5.59 20.83 14.58
CA SER A 139 4.89 20.77 15.88
C SER A 139 3.56 20.02 15.80
N LEU A 140 2.97 19.92 14.60
CA LEU A 140 1.73 19.18 14.34
C LEU A 140 1.96 17.70 13.98
N LEU A 141 3.22 17.27 13.88
CA LEU A 141 3.55 15.94 13.37
C LEU A 141 2.99 14.81 14.24
N THR A 142 3.04 14.94 15.57
CA THR A 142 2.44 13.96 16.48
C THR A 142 0.93 13.82 16.28
N LEU A 143 0.24 14.94 16.04
CA LEU A 143 -1.21 14.94 15.79
C LEU A 143 -1.54 14.26 14.45
N GLU A 144 -0.79 14.59 13.40
CA GLU A 144 -0.95 14.00 12.07
C GLU A 144 -0.72 12.49 12.11
N VAL A 145 0.37 12.06 12.75
CA VAL A 145 0.73 10.64 12.87
C VAL A 145 -0.26 9.88 13.75
N THR A 146 -0.84 10.52 14.77
CA THR A 146 -1.95 9.93 15.54
C THR A 146 -3.16 9.70 14.64
N THR A 147 -3.54 10.69 13.83
CA THR A 147 -4.68 10.57 12.90
C THR A 147 -4.43 9.49 11.85
N PHE A 148 -3.22 9.47 11.29
CA PHE A 148 -2.74 8.42 10.40
C PHE A 148 -2.89 7.03 11.04
N SER A 149 -2.38 6.84 12.26
CA SER A 149 -2.36 5.53 12.92
C SER A 149 -3.75 5.05 13.36
N ARG A 150 -4.71 5.97 13.53
CA ARG A 150 -6.13 5.64 13.73
C ARG A 150 -6.80 5.20 12.44
N LYS A 151 -6.47 5.83 11.32
CA LYS A 151 -7.02 5.51 9.98
C LYS A 151 -6.43 4.21 9.43
N TYR A 152 -5.15 3.98 9.68
CA TYR A 152 -4.42 2.77 9.28
C TYR A 152 -3.94 2.04 10.53
N PRO A 153 -4.86 1.41 11.28
CA PRO A 153 -4.48 0.56 12.39
C PRO A 153 -3.57 -0.56 11.87
N ASN A 154 -2.88 -1.25 12.79
CA ASN A 154 -1.96 -2.35 12.47
C ASN A 154 -0.61 -1.93 11.86
N ILE A 155 -0.36 -0.63 11.64
CA ILE A 155 0.96 -0.21 11.17
C ILE A 155 2.06 -0.68 12.17
N PRO A 156 3.12 -1.36 11.67
CA PRO A 156 4.26 -1.73 12.47
C PRO A 156 4.98 -0.51 13.03
N LEU A 157 5.39 -0.58 14.30
CA LEU A 157 6.11 0.50 14.98
C LEU A 157 7.35 0.96 14.20
N ASP A 158 8.14 0.02 13.66
CA ASP A 158 9.36 0.35 12.92
C ASP A 158 9.05 1.03 11.58
N LEU A 159 7.99 0.61 10.89
CA LEU A 159 7.54 1.24 9.65
C LEU A 159 7.03 2.67 9.92
N LEU A 160 6.29 2.89 11.01
CA LEU A 160 5.85 4.23 11.41
C LEU A 160 7.03 5.14 11.76
N ALA A 161 8.02 4.61 12.48
CA ALA A 161 9.26 5.33 12.77
C ALA A 161 10.07 5.63 11.48
N ALA A 162 10.09 4.72 10.50
CA ALA A 162 10.74 4.94 9.22
C ALA A 162 10.05 6.01 8.37
N LEU A 163 8.71 6.05 8.37
CA LEU A 163 7.93 7.12 7.74
C LEU A 163 8.29 8.49 8.32
N LEU A 164 8.34 8.60 9.65
CA LEU A 164 8.76 9.82 10.34
C LEU A 164 10.21 10.21 10.00
N ALA A 165 11.12 9.24 10.04
CA ALA A 165 12.54 9.42 9.75
C ALA A 165 12.86 9.61 8.26
N SER A 166 11.86 9.57 7.36
CA SER A 166 12.01 9.99 5.97
C SER A 166 12.22 11.50 5.84
N ARG A 167 11.92 12.26 6.90
CA ARG A 167 12.20 13.69 6.99
C ARG A 167 13.54 13.90 7.69
N ASP A 168 14.47 14.63 7.08
CA ASP A 168 15.78 14.86 7.72
C ASP A 168 15.69 15.81 8.92
N ASP A 169 14.59 16.57 9.06
CA ASP A 169 14.30 17.40 10.23
C ASP A 169 13.79 16.60 11.44
N VAL A 170 13.64 15.28 11.33
CA VAL A 170 13.26 14.35 12.41
C VAL A 170 14.37 13.31 12.58
N SER A 171 15.04 13.33 13.74
CA SER A 171 16.09 12.36 14.02
C SER A 171 15.53 10.94 14.21
N ARG A 172 16.35 9.89 14.04
CA ARG A 172 15.94 8.50 14.28
C ARG A 172 15.35 8.27 15.67
N SER A 173 15.99 8.82 16.69
CA SER A 173 15.55 8.70 18.08
C SER A 173 14.22 9.42 18.31
N GLU A 174 14.06 10.62 17.73
CA GLU A 174 12.82 11.39 17.79
C GLU A 174 11.67 10.65 17.08
N ALA A 175 11.93 10.12 15.88
CA ALA A 175 10.96 9.33 15.14
C ALA A 175 10.50 8.08 15.91
N LYS A 176 11.44 7.36 16.54
CA LYS A 176 11.11 6.17 17.32
C LYS A 176 10.30 6.52 18.57
N SER A 177 10.72 7.53 19.32
CA SER A 177 9.99 8.01 20.50
C SER A 177 8.56 8.44 20.14
N MET A 178 8.41 9.24 19.08
CA MET A 178 7.09 9.70 18.64
C MET A 178 6.21 8.53 18.17
N ALA A 179 6.77 7.57 17.44
CA ALA A 179 6.04 6.37 17.02
C ALA A 179 5.59 5.53 18.22
N ASP A 180 6.45 5.31 19.22
CA ASP A 180 6.11 4.59 20.46
C ASP A 180 4.99 5.30 21.23
N ASP A 181 5.11 6.62 21.40
CA ASP A 181 4.11 7.45 22.08
C ASP A 181 2.74 7.34 21.37
N VAL A 182 2.71 7.51 20.04
CA VAL A 182 1.47 7.38 19.25
C VAL A 182 0.89 5.98 19.34
N MET A 183 1.71 4.93 19.23
CA MET A 183 1.24 3.54 19.31
C MET A 183 0.59 3.24 20.66
N SER A 184 1.10 3.82 21.76
CA SER A 184 0.48 3.70 23.09
C SER A 184 -0.93 4.31 23.15
N HIS A 185 -1.18 5.40 22.40
CA HIS A 185 -2.49 6.05 22.31
C HIS A 185 -3.48 5.32 21.41
N VAL A 186 -2.99 4.56 20.42
CA VAL A 186 -3.84 3.85 19.47
C VAL A 186 -3.96 2.34 19.71
N GLN A 187 -3.28 1.79 20.72
CA GLN A 187 -3.21 0.34 21.00
C GLN A 187 -4.57 -0.37 21.15
N PHE A 188 -5.63 0.34 21.52
CA PHE A 188 -6.99 -0.20 21.67
C PHE A 188 -7.91 0.04 20.46
N HIS A 189 -7.39 0.63 19.38
CA HIS A 189 -8.18 0.80 18.16
C HIS A 189 -8.45 -0.56 17.50
N PRO A 190 -9.65 -0.76 16.92
CA PRO A 190 -9.97 -2.00 16.21
C PRO A 190 -8.94 -2.29 15.13
N LYS A 191 -8.48 -3.54 15.10
CA LYS A 191 -7.58 -4.04 14.06
C LYS A 191 -8.33 -4.24 12.75
N ASP A 192 -7.69 -3.88 11.65
CA ASP A 192 -8.15 -4.14 10.29
C ASP A 192 -7.38 -5.34 9.71
N ARG A 193 -8.12 -6.36 9.28
CA ARG A 193 -7.53 -7.61 8.76
C ARG A 193 -6.87 -7.43 7.40
N VAL A 194 -7.37 -6.53 6.56
CA VAL A 194 -6.80 -6.24 5.24
C VAL A 194 -5.48 -5.50 5.42
N LEU A 195 -5.44 -4.53 6.33
CA LEU A 195 -4.20 -3.82 6.67
C LEU A 195 -3.19 -4.73 7.37
N ASP A 196 -3.62 -5.61 8.28
CA ASP A 196 -2.74 -6.64 8.87
C ASP A 196 -2.02 -7.47 7.79
N GLN A 197 -2.75 -7.92 6.77
CA GLN A 197 -2.15 -8.68 5.66
C GLN A 197 -1.22 -7.83 4.79
N LEU A 198 -1.61 -6.59 4.48
CA LEU A 198 -0.76 -5.66 3.76
C LEU A 198 0.56 -5.44 4.49
N PHE A 199 0.52 -5.09 5.78
CA PHE A 199 1.73 -4.84 6.56
C PHE A 199 2.58 -6.10 6.77
N ALA A 200 1.95 -7.27 6.96
CA ALA A 200 2.67 -8.55 6.99
C ALA A 200 3.43 -8.83 5.68
N SER A 201 2.86 -8.43 4.53
CA SER A 201 3.51 -8.57 3.22
C SER A 201 4.70 -7.61 3.00
N VAL A 202 4.81 -6.58 3.84
CA VAL A 202 5.88 -5.57 3.81
C VAL A 202 7.00 -5.92 4.79
N VAL A 203 6.65 -6.26 6.05
CA VAL A 203 7.63 -6.47 7.15
C VAL A 203 8.26 -7.86 7.13
N GLY A 204 7.53 -8.88 6.64
CA GLY A 204 8.05 -10.24 6.56
C GLY A 204 8.70 -10.52 5.21
N ARG A 205 10.00 -10.23 5.05
CA ARG A 205 10.98 -10.91 4.15
C ARG A 205 12.32 -10.16 4.12
N SER A 206 13.27 -10.57 4.97
CA SER A 206 14.69 -10.23 4.76
C SER A 206 15.26 -10.85 3.50
N ASP A 207 14.65 -11.90 2.94
CA ASP A 207 15.19 -12.62 1.79
C ASP A 207 14.05 -13.26 0.98
N SER A 208 13.43 -12.55 0.05
CA SER A 208 12.98 -13.15 -1.22
C SER A 208 12.41 -12.10 -2.15
N THR A 209 13.02 -12.01 -3.34
CA THR A 209 12.44 -11.47 -4.58
C THR A 209 11.09 -12.10 -4.97
N SER A 210 10.67 -13.22 -4.37
CA SER A 210 9.33 -13.77 -4.57
C SER A 210 8.35 -13.10 -3.59
N TRP A 211 7.53 -12.18 -4.07
CA TRP A 211 6.23 -11.95 -3.43
C TRP A 211 5.41 -13.26 -3.58
N LYS A 212 4.72 -13.72 -2.53
CA LYS A 212 3.95 -14.98 -2.57
C LYS A 212 2.48 -14.64 -2.43
N PRO A 213 1.61 -15.13 -3.33
CA PRO A 213 0.16 -14.94 -3.25
C PRO A 213 -0.36 -15.33 -1.87
N ASN A 214 -1.18 -14.44 -1.30
CA ASN A 214 -1.77 -14.75 -0.02
C ASN A 214 -2.91 -15.75 -0.23
N LEU A 215 -2.63 -17.03 -0.03
CA LEU A 215 -3.65 -18.10 -0.05
C LEU A 215 -4.81 -17.80 0.92
N ASP A 216 -4.55 -17.02 1.98
CA ASP A 216 -5.58 -16.57 2.91
C ASP A 216 -6.51 -15.52 2.31
N MET A 217 -6.18 -14.85 1.20
CA MET A 217 -7.07 -13.89 0.56
C MET A 217 -8.33 -14.57 0.00
N MET A 218 -8.19 -15.72 -0.69
CA MET A 218 -9.36 -16.49 -1.14
C MET A 218 -10.17 -17.06 0.03
N ASN A 219 -9.50 -17.52 1.10
CA ASN A 219 -10.16 -17.97 2.32
C ASN A 219 -10.89 -16.82 3.02
N MET A 220 -10.32 -15.61 2.99
CA MET A 220 -10.86 -14.39 3.59
C MET A 220 -12.06 -13.88 2.80
N LEU A 221 -11.99 -13.82 1.47
CA LEU A 221 -13.14 -13.55 0.61
C LEU A 221 -14.27 -14.55 0.90
N SER A 222 -13.93 -15.84 1.08
CA SER A 222 -14.90 -16.85 1.48
C SER A 222 -15.47 -16.64 2.90
N ALA A 223 -14.69 -16.08 3.83
CA ALA A 223 -15.11 -15.78 5.19
C ALA A 223 -15.95 -14.50 5.28
N PHE A 224 -15.66 -13.48 4.46
CA PHE A 224 -16.52 -12.31 4.28
C PHE A 224 -17.87 -12.72 3.72
N MET A 225 -17.90 -13.55 2.66
CA MET A 225 -19.14 -14.09 2.11
C MET A 225 -19.97 -14.93 3.11
N ARG A 226 -19.33 -15.56 4.12
CA ARG A 226 -20.04 -16.29 5.18
C ARG A 226 -20.59 -15.40 6.30
N ARG A 227 -20.04 -14.20 6.52
CA ARG A 227 -20.50 -13.27 7.56
C ARG A 227 -21.74 -12.48 7.16
N ASP A 228 -21.95 -12.28 5.86
CA ASP A 228 -23.10 -11.53 5.31
C ASP A 228 -24.30 -12.42 4.97
N GLN A 229 -24.25 -13.73 5.26
CA GLN A 229 -25.44 -14.59 5.20
C GLN A 229 -26.23 -14.43 6.51
N PRO A 230 -27.54 -14.10 6.45
CA PRO A 230 -28.36 -14.10 7.65
C PRO A 230 -28.35 -15.52 8.24
N GLN A 231 -28.09 -15.60 9.56
CA GLN A 231 -28.20 -16.87 10.29
C GLN A 231 -29.66 -17.33 10.17
N SER A 232 -29.87 -18.39 9.39
CA SER A 232 -31.14 -19.09 9.24
C SER A 232 -31.53 -19.79 10.54
#